data_AF-A0A929QJY3-F1
#
_entry.id   AF-A0A929QJY3-F1
#
_cell.length_a   1.000
_cell.length_b   1.000
_cell.length_c   1.000
_cell.angle_alpha   90.00
_cell.angle_beta   90.00
_cell.angle_gamma   90.00
#
_symmetry.space_group_name_H-M   'P 1'
#
loop_
_entity.id
_entity.type
_entity.pdbx_description
1 polymer ?
#
loop_
_entity_poly.entity_id
_entity_poly.type
_entity_poly.pdbx_seq_one_letter_code
_entity_poly.pdbx_strand_id
1 'polypeptide(L)'
;MKSKFTSVVRVKKQEMDKVEAKLVVARLNVRSAEEKIALLRAKLNEFSLPKSGNIGELRENLELINIARAELNACKESLEIAKKEVLHYEHKYKNANLEYEKMKYLEKEEFKKEIKRIQKAEALALDEFAVMKFAAKSEA
;
A
#
# COMPACT_ATOMS: atom_id res chain seq x y z
N MET A 1 8.32 -9.68 25.55
CA MET A 1 7.39 -8.79 26.28
C MET A 1 6.17 -8.54 25.41
N LYS A 2 4.95 -8.79 25.89
CA LYS A 2 3.72 -8.42 25.18
C LYS A 2 3.27 -7.08 25.78
N SER A 3 3.41 -5.98 25.02
CA SER A 3 2.91 -4.67 25.45
C SER A 3 1.45 -4.49 24.99
N LYS A 4 0.72 -3.58 25.62
CA LYS A 4 -0.59 -3.09 25.14
C LYS A 4 -0.49 -2.53 23.71
N PHE A 5 0.69 -2.06 23.30
CA PHE A 5 0.92 -1.53 21.96
C PHE A 5 1.15 -2.62 20.91
N THR A 6 1.55 -3.84 21.27
CA THR A 6 1.81 -4.92 20.31
C THR A 6 0.53 -5.34 19.55
N SER A 7 -0.62 -5.33 20.22
CA SER A 7 -1.92 -5.57 19.57
C SER A 7 -2.29 -4.44 18.62
N VAL A 8 -2.06 -3.18 19.01
CA VAL A 8 -2.34 -1.98 18.22
C VAL A 8 -1.46 -1.90 16.98
N VAL A 9 -0.16 -2.14 17.13
CA VAL A 9 0.82 -2.21 16.03
C VAL A 9 0.42 -3.28 15.03
N ARG A 10 -0.02 -4.46 15.50
CA ARG A 10 -0.50 -5.53 14.63
C ARG A 10 -1.74 -5.14 13.83
N VAL A 11 -2.72 -4.50 14.47
CA VAL A 11 -3.93 -4.01 13.79
C VAL A 11 -3.58 -2.95 12.76
N LYS A 12 -2.68 -2.01 13.10
CA LYS A 12 -2.23 -0.96 12.17
C LYS A 12 -1.43 -1.52 11.00
N LYS A 13 -0.63 -2.56 11.22
CA LYS A 13 0.03 -3.30 10.14
C LYS A 13 -0.99 -3.95 9.20
N GLN A 14 -1.99 -4.65 9.74
CA GLN A 14 -3.04 -5.24 8.92
C GLN A 14 -3.85 -4.19 8.14
N GLU A 15 -4.07 -3.01 8.72
CA GLU A 15 -4.73 -1.89 8.04
C GLU A 15 -3.86 -1.37 6.88
N MET A 16 -2.56 -1.21 7.09
CA MET A 16 -1.60 -0.85 6.04
C MET A 16 -1.57 -1.90 4.92
N ASP A 17 -1.44 -3.18 5.24
CA ASP A 17 -1.39 -4.29 4.28
C ASP A 17 -2.68 -4.34 3.42
N LYS A 18 -3.84 -4.08 4.02
CA LYS A 18 -5.13 -3.98 3.30
C LYS A 18 -5.16 -2.82 2.31
N VAL A 19 -4.58 -1.68 2.67
CA VAL A 19 -4.50 -0.51 1.78
C VAL A 19 -3.50 -0.76 0.66
N GLU A 20 -2.38 -1.41 0.96
CA GLU A 20 -1.38 -1.82 -0.03
C GLU A 20 -1.97 -2.79 -1.07
N ALA A 21 -2.70 -3.82 -0.62
CA ALA A 21 -3.39 -4.74 -1.52
C ALA A 21 -4.36 -4.01 -2.47
N LYS A 22 -5.12 -3.04 -1.97
CA LYS A 22 -6.02 -2.21 -2.79
C LYS A 22 -5.25 -1.32 -3.77
N LEU A 23 -4.12 -0.76 -3.35
CA LEU A 23 -3.26 0.05 -4.21
C LEU A 23 -2.68 -0.78 -5.37
N VAL A 24 -2.26 -2.02 -5.10
CA VAL A 24 -1.77 -2.95 -6.12
C VAL A 24 -2.86 -3.25 -7.15
N VAL A 25 -4.09 -3.53 -6.70
CA VAL A 25 -5.23 -3.75 -7.60
C VAL A 25 -5.54 -2.50 -8.43
N ALA A 26 -5.54 -1.31 -7.82
CA ALA A 26 -5.77 -0.06 -8.54
C ALA A 26 -4.70 0.18 -9.63
N ARG A 27 -3.43 -0.11 -9.33
CA ARG A 27 -2.33 -0.01 -10.31
C ARG A 27 -2.47 -1.02 -11.44
N LEU A 28 -2.91 -2.24 -11.14
CA LEU A 28 -3.20 -3.25 -12.15
C LEU A 28 -4.33 -2.81 -13.08
N ASN A 29 -5.39 -2.20 -12.52
CA ASN A 29 -6.50 -1.67 -13.30
C ASN A 29 -6.04 -0.57 -14.27
N VAL A 30 -5.21 0.37 -13.82
CA VAL A 30 -4.61 1.40 -14.69
C VAL A 30 -3.85 0.76 -15.84
N ARG A 31 -2.96 -0.19 -15.56
CA ARG A 31 -2.19 -0.89 -16.59
C ARG A 31 -3.09 -1.62 -17.59
N SER A 32 -4.12 -2.32 -17.12
CA SER A 32 -5.07 -3.02 -17.99
C SER A 32 -5.87 -2.05 -18.88
N ALA A 33 -6.18 -0.86 -18.38
CA ALA A 33 -6.86 0.18 -19.15
C ALA A 33 -5.92 0.79 -20.22
N GLU A 34 -4.65 1.01 -19.89
CA GLU A 34 -3.63 1.46 -20.84
C GLU A 34 -3.41 0.44 -21.96
N GLU A 35 -3.34 -0.85 -21.63
CA GLU A 35 -3.23 -1.94 -22.60
C GLU A 35 -4.45 -1.99 -23.53
N LYS A 36 -5.67 -1.85 -23.00
CA LYS A 36 -6.90 -1.77 -23.81
C LYS A 36 -6.89 -0.56 -24.76
N ILE A 37 -6.45 0.61 -24.29
CA ILE A 37 -6.31 1.80 -25.13
C ILE A 37 -5.28 1.57 -26.23
N ALA A 38 -4.16 0.92 -25.93
CA ALA A 38 -3.13 0.61 -26.91
C ALA A 38 -3.65 -0.33 -28.01
N LEU A 39 -4.40 -1.37 -27.64
CA LEU A 39 -5.04 -2.29 -28.58
C LEU A 39 -6.10 -1.60 -29.45
N LEU A 40 -6.94 -0.75 -28.86
CA LEU A 40 -7.94 0.02 -29.62
C LEU A 40 -7.29 1.00 -30.59
N ARG A 41 -6.18 1.64 -30.19
CA ARG A 41 -5.38 2.49 -31.10
C ARG A 41 -4.77 1.70 -32.24
N ALA A 42 -4.22 0.52 -31.98
CA ALA A 42 -3.68 -0.35 -33.02
C ALA A 42 -4.77 -0.73 -34.04
N LYS A 43 -5.94 -1.16 -33.57
CA LYS A 43 -7.10 -1.47 -34.44
C LYS A 43 -7.56 -0.28 -35.27
N LEU A 44 -7.58 0.92 -34.70
CA LEU A 44 -7.91 2.15 -35.42
C LEU A 44 -6.88 2.51 -36.50
N ASN A 45 -5.60 2.23 -36.27
CA ASN A 45 -4.53 2.50 -37.23
C ASN A 45 -4.49 1.46 -38.37
N GLU A 46 -4.86 0.21 -38.09
CA GLU A 46 -5.02 -0.83 -39.10
C GLU A 46 -6.21 -0.56 -40.04
N PHE A 47 -7.19 0.25 -39.59
CA PHE A 47 -8.36 0.58 -40.37
C PHE A 47 -8.02 1.57 -41.50
N SER A 48 -7.77 1.05 -42.71
CA SER A 48 -7.57 1.87 -43.91
C SER A 48 -8.90 2.17 -44.60
N LEU A 49 -9.19 3.45 -44.87
CA LEU A 49 -10.34 3.85 -45.67
C LEU A 49 -10.23 3.33 -47.11
N PRO A 50 -11.31 2.82 -47.72
CA PRO A 50 -11.30 2.40 -49.11
C PRO A 50 -11.02 3.59 -50.03
N LYS A 51 -10.00 3.48 -50.90
CA LYS A 51 -9.62 4.52 -51.87
C LYS A 51 -10.59 4.64 -53.06
N SER A 52 -11.46 3.65 -53.22
CA SER A 52 -12.49 3.53 -54.25
C SER A 52 -13.60 2.62 -53.73
N GLY A 53 -14.87 2.94 -53.99
CA GLY A 53 -16.00 2.13 -53.51
C GLY A 53 -17.33 2.88 -53.53
N ASN A 54 -18.38 2.22 -53.02
CA ASN A 54 -19.72 2.79 -52.90
C ASN A 54 -19.77 3.85 -51.78
N ILE A 55 -20.48 4.98 -52.01
CA ILE A 55 -20.65 6.05 -51.01
C ILE A 55 -21.32 5.53 -49.72
N GLY A 56 -22.20 4.52 -49.84
CA GLY A 56 -22.82 3.87 -48.67
C GLY A 56 -21.78 3.21 -47.76
N GLU A 57 -20.88 2.41 -48.33
CA GLU A 57 -19.80 1.73 -47.61
C GLU A 57 -18.82 2.73 -46.99
N LEU A 58 -18.55 3.85 -47.67
CA LEU A 58 -17.73 4.92 -47.10
C LEU A 58 -18.37 5.54 -45.86
N ARG A 59 -19.69 5.80 -45.90
CA ARG A 59 -20.41 6.37 -44.76
C ARG A 59 -20.42 5.41 -43.56
N GLU A 60 -20.69 4.13 -43.78
CA GLU A 60 -20.65 3.11 -42.73
C GLU A 60 -19.26 3.03 -42.08
N ASN A 61 -18.19 3.03 -42.89
CA ASN A 61 -16.82 3.02 -42.38
C ASN A 61 -16.47 4.27 -41.57
N LEU A 62 -16.96 5.45 -41.98
CA LEU A 62 -16.76 6.69 -41.21
C LEU A 62 -17.51 6.65 -39.87
N GLU A 63 -18.73 6.11 -39.83
CA GLU A 63 -19.47 5.92 -38.58
C GLU A 63 -18.75 4.94 -37.64
N LEU A 64 -18.22 3.82 -38.16
CA LEU A 64 -17.42 2.88 -37.38
C LEU A 64 -16.18 3.53 -36.77
N ILE A 65 -15.48 4.37 -37.53
CA ILE A 65 -14.32 5.14 -37.04
C ILE A 65 -14.76 6.12 -35.94
N ASN A 66 -15.90 6.79 -36.11
CA ASN A 66 -16.43 7.72 -35.10
C ASN A 66 -16.80 6.99 -33.81
N ILE A 67 -17.45 5.83 -33.90
CA ILE A 67 -17.78 4.98 -32.75
C ILE A 67 -16.49 4.54 -32.04
N ALA A 68 -15.52 4.02 -32.77
CA ALA A 68 -14.24 3.59 -32.20
C ALA A 68 -13.45 4.76 -31.55
N ARG A 69 -13.55 5.98 -32.10
CA ARG A 69 -12.99 7.19 -31.48
C ARG A 69 -13.73 7.56 -30.18
N ALA A 70 -15.06 7.45 -30.16
CA ALA A 70 -15.86 7.70 -28.97
C ALA A 70 -15.54 6.68 -27.85
N GLU A 71 -15.44 5.40 -28.20
CA GLU A 71 -15.01 4.33 -27.28
C GLU A 71 -13.60 4.58 -26.73
N LEU A 72 -12.67 5.03 -27.58
CA LEU A 72 -11.32 5.37 -27.17
C LEU A 72 -11.31 6.55 -26.19
N ASN A 73 -12.17 7.54 -26.39
CA ASN A 73 -12.30 8.67 -25.46
C ASN A 73 -12.92 8.22 -24.12
N ALA A 74 -13.96 7.38 -24.13
CA ALA A 74 -14.52 6.80 -22.92
C ALA A 74 -13.49 5.95 -22.14
N CYS A 75 -12.64 5.21 -22.85
CA CYS A 75 -11.53 4.47 -22.23
C CYS A 75 -10.49 5.41 -21.61
N LYS A 76 -10.17 6.54 -22.25
CA LYS A 76 -9.26 7.56 -21.66
C LYS A 76 -9.85 8.18 -20.40
N GLU A 77 -11.14 8.49 -20.40
CA GLU A 77 -11.82 9.02 -19.20
C GLU A 77 -11.77 8.00 -18.05
N SER A 78 -12.03 6.73 -18.36
CA SER A 78 -11.91 5.63 -17.40
C SER A 78 -10.48 5.49 -16.86
N LEU A 79 -9.46 5.69 -17.70
CA LEU A 79 -8.07 5.70 -17.29
C LEU A 79 -7.77 6.85 -16.31
N GLU A 80 -8.27 8.06 -16.59
CA GLU A 80 -8.07 9.20 -15.70
C GLU A 80 -8.76 9.01 -14.34
N ILE A 81 -9.94 8.38 -14.32
CA ILE A 81 -10.61 7.98 -13.07
C ILE A 81 -9.74 6.97 -12.31
N ALA A 82 -9.25 5.93 -12.98
CA ALA A 82 -8.39 4.92 -12.36
C ALA A 82 -7.08 5.50 -11.80
N LYS A 83 -6.47 6.49 -12.49
CA LYS A 83 -5.29 7.22 -11.97
C LYS A 83 -5.61 8.02 -10.72
N LYS A 84 -6.76 8.69 -10.67
CA LYS A 84 -7.22 9.39 -9.45
C LYS A 84 -7.45 8.42 -8.29
N GLU A 85 -7.97 7.22 -8.57
CA GLU A 85 -8.09 6.17 -7.56
C GLU A 85 -6.74 5.72 -7.02
N VAL A 86 -5.73 5.52 -7.89
CA VAL A 86 -4.36 5.21 -7.45
C VAL A 86 -3.84 6.30 -6.51
N LEU A 87 -3.95 7.58 -6.88
CA LEU A 87 -3.52 8.69 -6.03
C LEU A 87 -4.23 8.70 -4.67
N HIS A 88 -5.52 8.40 -4.64
CA HIS A 88 -6.29 8.29 -3.40
C HIS A 88 -5.77 7.16 -2.50
N TYR A 89 -5.49 5.98 -3.08
CA TYR A 89 -4.95 4.85 -2.34
C TYR A 89 -3.50 5.09 -1.90
N GLU A 90 -2.68 5.80 -2.67
CA GLU A 90 -1.34 6.22 -2.26
C GLU A 90 -1.37 7.15 -1.06
N HIS A 91 -2.28 8.13 -1.06
CA HIS A 91 -2.44 9.02 0.08
C HIS A 91 -2.93 8.28 1.33
N LYS A 92 -3.88 7.35 1.16
CA LYS A 92 -4.32 6.46 2.25
C LYS A 92 -3.20 5.58 2.78
N TYR A 93 -2.37 5.03 1.89
CA TYR A 93 -1.23 4.19 2.28
C TYR A 93 -0.21 5.00 3.08
N LYS A 94 0.12 6.22 2.62
CA LYS A 94 1.04 7.12 3.32
C LYS A 94 0.56 7.42 4.74
N ASN A 95 -0.74 7.70 4.90
CA ASN A 95 -1.32 7.95 6.22
C ASN A 95 -1.30 6.70 7.11
N ALA A 96 -1.68 5.53 6.57
CA ALA A 96 -1.66 4.27 7.31
C ALA A 96 -0.22 3.89 7.76
N ASN A 97 0.76 4.07 6.89
CA ASN A 97 2.17 3.82 7.18
C ASN A 97 2.70 4.77 8.28
N LEU A 98 2.32 6.04 8.23
CA LEU A 98 2.72 7.03 9.23
C LEU A 98 2.15 6.69 10.61
N GLU A 99 0.88 6.25 10.68
CA GLU A 99 0.27 5.76 11.93
C GLU A 99 0.92 4.47 12.45
N TYR A 100 1.27 3.54 11.55
CA TYR A 100 1.99 2.33 11.92
C TYR A 100 3.37 2.64 12.52
N GLU A 101 4.15 3.52 11.89
CA GLU A 101 5.48 3.90 12.40
C GLU A 101 5.40 4.67 13.72
N LYS A 102 4.40 5.54 13.92
CA LYS A 102 4.14 6.17 15.23
C LYS A 102 3.92 5.13 16.33
N MET A 103 3.05 4.15 16.09
CA MET A 103 2.73 3.12 17.09
C MET A 103 3.92 2.22 17.38
N LYS A 104 4.70 1.88 16.36
CA LYS A 104 5.94 1.11 16.48
C LYS A 104 7.01 1.86 17.26
N TYR A 105 7.08 3.17 17.12
CA TYR A 105 7.97 4.02 17.92
C TYR A 105 7.60 3.98 19.41
N LEU A 106 6.32 4.15 19.74
CA LEU A 106 5.81 4.08 21.12
C LEU A 106 6.07 2.72 21.76
N GLU A 107 5.87 1.63 21.02
CA GLU A 107 6.18 0.28 21.49
C GLU A 107 7.67 0.12 21.84
N LYS A 108 8.57 0.66 21.01
CA LYS A 108 10.01 0.64 21.28
C LYS A 108 10.38 1.43 22.54
N GLU A 109 9.74 2.57 22.78
CA GLU A 109 9.97 3.34 24.00
C GLU A 109 9.52 2.60 25.26
N GLU A 110 8.38 1.91 25.21
CA GLU A 110 7.94 1.06 26.32
C GLU A 110 8.90 -0.08 26.58
N PHE A 111 9.34 -0.81 25.55
CA PHE A 111 10.32 -1.86 25.74
C PHE A 111 11.63 -1.35 26.34
N LYS A 112 12.11 -0.17 25.94
CA LYS A 112 13.29 0.46 26.57
C LYS A 112 13.07 0.74 28.07
N LYS A 113 11.89 1.25 28.45
CA LYS A 113 11.56 1.50 29.86
C LYS A 113 11.49 0.20 30.66
N GLU A 114 10.88 -0.83 30.08
CA GLU A 114 10.74 -2.13 30.75
C GLU A 114 12.07 -2.85 30.93
N ILE A 115 12.93 -2.85 29.89
CA ILE A 115 14.30 -3.37 29.99
C ILE A 115 15.09 -2.66 31.09
N LYS A 116 14.99 -1.33 31.18
CA LYS A 116 15.65 -0.57 32.26
C LYS A 116 15.12 -0.92 33.65
N ARG A 117 13.82 -1.23 33.80
CA ARG A 117 13.27 -1.68 35.09
C ARG A 117 13.84 -3.06 35.47
N ILE A 118 13.87 -3.99 34.53
CA ILE A 118 14.40 -5.34 34.77
C ILE A 118 15.87 -5.25 35.16
N GLN A 119 16.69 -4.49 34.42
CA GLN A 119 18.11 -4.30 34.74
C GLN A 119 18.33 -3.72 36.15
N LYS A 120 17.48 -2.78 36.58
CA LYS A 120 17.54 -2.23 37.94
C LYS A 120 17.14 -3.26 39.01
N ALA A 121 16.10 -4.05 38.76
CA ALA A 121 15.67 -5.10 39.67
C ALA A 121 16.71 -6.21 39.79
N GLU A 122 17.33 -6.61 38.67
CA GLU A 122 18.43 -7.58 38.65
C GLU A 122 19.66 -7.07 39.39
N ALA A 123 20.04 -5.80 39.21
CA ALA A 123 21.14 -5.19 39.95
C ALA A 123 20.88 -5.16 41.47
N LEU A 124 19.66 -4.77 41.87
CA LEU A 124 19.29 -4.73 43.29
C LEU A 124 19.31 -6.14 43.91
N ALA A 125 18.77 -7.13 43.21
CA ALA A 125 18.82 -8.52 43.66
C ALA A 125 20.27 -9.03 43.78
N LEU A 126 21.14 -8.69 42.83
CA LEU A 126 22.57 -9.03 42.88
C LEU A 126 23.28 -8.40 44.09
N ASP A 127 22.97 -7.14 44.40
CA ASP A 127 23.50 -6.44 45.58
C ASP A 127 23.00 -7.11 46.87
N GLU A 128 21.72 -7.45 46.96
CA GLU A 128 21.15 -8.21 48.09
C GLU A 128 21.83 -9.57 48.26
N PHE A 129 22.00 -10.33 47.17
CA PHE A 129 22.73 -11.60 47.18
C PHE A 129 24.18 -11.43 47.64
N ALA A 130 24.85 -10.35 47.22
CA ALA A 130 26.22 -10.05 47.64
C ALA A 130 26.31 -9.76 49.14
N VAL A 131 25.37 -8.96 49.68
CA VAL A 131 25.28 -8.67 51.12
C VAL A 131 25.00 -9.93 51.93
N MET A 132 24.04 -10.76 51.51
CA MET A 132 23.73 -12.02 52.19
C MET A 132 24.93 -12.97 52.22
N LYS A 133 25.64 -13.10 51.08
CA LYS A 133 26.84 -13.95 51.00
C LYS A 133 27.99 -13.42 51.85
N PHE A 134 28.14 -12.09 51.94
CA PHE A 134 29.16 -11.46 52.78
C PHE A 134 28.84 -11.67 54.27
N ALA A 135 27.60 -11.43 54.69
CA ALA A 135 27.15 -11.65 56.07
C ALA A 135 27.30 -13.11 56.52
N ALA A 136 26.94 -14.07 55.66
CA ALA A 136 27.12 -15.50 55.94
C ALA A 136 28.61 -15.92 56.06
N LYS A 137 29.54 -15.13 55.53
CA LYS A 137 30.99 -15.35 55.66
C LYS A 137 31.60 -14.72 56.91
N SER A 138 30.93 -13.76 57.56
CA SER A 138 31.40 -13.13 58.79
C SER A 138 30.94 -13.85 60.07
N GLU A 139 29.97 -14.76 59.96
CA GLU A 139 29.46 -15.58 61.07
C GLU A 139 30.12 -16.97 61.17
N ALA A 140 31.11 -17.27 60.31
CA ALA A 140 31.92 -18.50 60.33
C ALA A 140 33.38 -18.18 60.69
#